data_AF-A0A0B2SV67-F1
#
_entry.id   AF-A0A0B2SV67-F1
#
_cell.length_a   1.000
_cell.length_b   1.000
_cell.length_c   1.000
_cell.angle_alpha   90.00
_cell.angle_beta   90.00
_cell.angle_gamma   90.00
#
_symmetry.space_group_name_H-M   'P 1'
#
loop_
_entity.id
_entity.type
_entity.pdbx_description
1 polymer ?
#
loop_
_entity_poly.entity_id
_entity_poly.type
_entity_poly.pdbx_seq_one_letter_code
_entity_poly.pdbx_strand_id
1 'polypeptide(L)'
;MKSEEKEETLRKFRTGEIHILLATQVIEIGVDVPDASMMVVLNSKMFGIAQLDQLRGRIGHGTRPSKCISVASAASSLNRLKVLEQSSDGFYLANMDLLLWGPGDLLGKKQSGYLPEFPVARLEVDGNILQDAHVAALVIVE
;
A
#
# COMPACT_ATOMS: atom_id res chain seq x y z
N MET A 1 -19.28 3.25 15.77
CA MET A 1 -19.30 4.59 16.40
C MET A 1 -20.14 5.49 15.53
N LYS A 2 -20.93 6.37 16.14
CA LYS A 2 -21.62 7.43 15.39
C LYS A 2 -20.57 8.42 14.86
N SER A 3 -20.87 9.14 13.78
CA SER A 3 -19.91 10.06 13.14
C SER A 3 -19.34 11.10 14.12
N GLU A 4 -20.20 11.67 14.96
CA GLU A 4 -19.82 12.66 15.98
C GLU A 4 -18.85 12.09 17.02
N GLU A 5 -19.06 10.87 17.49
CA GLU A 5 -18.16 10.21 18.46
C GLU A 5 -16.77 9.96 17.86
N LYS A 6 -16.72 9.62 16.57
CA LYS A 6 -15.45 9.44 15.83
C LYS A 6 -14.71 10.76 15.74
N GLU A 7 -15.38 11.83 15.34
CA GLU A 7 -14.77 13.15 15.18
C GLU A 7 -14.27 13.73 16.51
N GLU A 8 -15.05 13.61 17.58
CA GLU A 8 -14.64 14.06 18.91
C GLU A 8 -13.43 13.26 19.43
N THR A 9 -13.40 11.94 19.23
CA THR A 9 -12.26 11.10 19.61
C THR A 9 -10.99 11.51 18.85
N LEU A 10 -11.11 11.79 17.55
CA LEU A 10 -10.00 12.25 16.72
C LEU A 10 -9.52 13.64 17.13
N ARG A 11 -10.44 14.56 17.47
CA ARG A 11 -10.11 15.88 18.00
C ARG A 11 -9.27 15.75 19.28
N LYS A 12 -9.75 14.94 20.24
CA LYS A 12 -9.05 14.68 21.51
C LYS A 12 -7.67 14.05 21.31
N PHE A 13 -7.53 13.16 20.32
CA PHE A 13 -6.24 12.58 19.99
C PHE A 13 -5.27 13.63 19.43
N ARG A 14 -5.73 14.51 18.53
CA ARG A 14 -4.91 15.60 17.97
C ARG A 14 -4.51 16.65 19.00
N THR A 15 -5.38 16.97 19.97
CA THR A 15 -5.08 17.93 21.05
C THR A 15 -4.21 17.34 22.16
N GLY A 16 -3.93 16.03 22.12
CA GLY A 16 -3.18 15.33 23.15
C GLY A 16 -3.98 15.01 24.41
N GLU A 17 -5.30 15.22 24.41
CA GLU A 17 -6.20 14.74 25.47
C GLU A 17 -6.26 13.20 25.50
N ILE A 18 -6.14 12.57 24.32
CA ILE A 18 -5.93 11.12 24.18
C ILE A 18 -4.50 10.91 23.66
N HIS A 19 -3.73 10.08 24.35
CA HIS A 19 -2.35 9.79 23.95
C HIS A 19 -2.22 8.54 23.06
N ILE A 20 -3.20 7.62 23.11
CA ILE A 20 -3.19 6.37 22.37
C ILE A 20 -4.55 6.17 21.71
N LEU A 21 -4.55 5.99 20.39
CA LEU A 21 -5.74 5.68 19.61
C LEU A 21 -5.66 4.24 19.10
N LEU A 22 -6.65 3.42 19.45
CA LEU A 22 -6.82 2.07 18.90
C LEU A 22 -7.87 2.10 17.80
N ALA A 23 -7.53 1.56 16.63
CA ALA A 23 -8.32 1.64 15.42
C ALA A 23 -8.33 0.33 14.65
N THR A 24 -9.42 0.06 13.93
CA THR A 24 -9.46 -0.96 12.88
C THR A 24 -9.18 -0.31 11.52
N GLN A 25 -8.97 -1.13 10.47
CA GLN A 25 -8.82 -0.67 9.08
C GLN A 25 -9.97 0.23 8.59
N VAL A 26 -11.15 0.15 9.22
CA VAL A 26 -12.34 0.96 8.89
C VAL A 26 -12.17 2.43 9.30
N ILE A 27 -11.06 2.80 9.94
CA ILE A 27 -10.59 4.19 9.86
C ILE A 27 -9.97 4.39 8.49
N GLU A 28 -10.83 4.50 7.48
CA GLU A 28 -10.48 5.10 6.21
C GLU A 28 -9.92 6.51 6.46
N ILE A 29 -8.60 6.61 6.26
CA ILE A 29 -7.96 7.54 5.34
C ILE A 29 -8.47 8.98 5.46
N GLY A 30 -7.76 9.80 6.24
CA GLY A 30 -7.98 11.25 6.24
C GLY A 30 -7.42 12.00 7.45
N VAL A 31 -7.06 11.28 8.51
CA VAL A 31 -6.52 11.90 9.72
C VAL A 31 -5.01 11.82 9.65
N ASP A 32 -4.40 12.88 9.14
CA ASP A 32 -2.99 13.16 9.42
C ASP A 32 -2.87 13.65 10.87
N VAL A 33 -1.90 13.09 11.60
CA VAL A 33 -1.61 13.47 12.99
C VAL A 33 -0.10 13.73 13.07
N PRO A 34 0.35 14.96 12.73
CA PRO A 34 1.77 15.28 12.62
C PRO A 34 2.56 15.02 13.90
N ASP A 35 1.92 15.22 15.06
CA ASP A 35 2.52 15.03 16.38
C ASP A 35 2.58 13.56 16.84
N ALA A 36 1.93 12.64 16.11
CA ALA A 36 2.04 11.23 16.41
C ALA A 36 3.46 10.74 16.05
N SER A 37 4.21 10.34 17.08
CA SER A 37 5.58 9.85 16.94
C SER A 37 5.67 8.32 16.81
N MET A 38 4.56 7.60 16.93
CA MET A 38 4.57 6.13 16.90
C MET A 38 3.30 5.55 16.27
N MET A 39 3.47 4.54 15.42
CA MET A 39 2.39 3.70 14.89
C MET A 39 2.72 2.24 15.10
N VAL A 40 1.71 1.46 15.51
CA VAL A 40 1.81 0.00 15.62
C VAL A 40 0.73 -0.64 14.77
N VAL A 41 1.14 -1.33 13.71
CA VAL A 41 0.24 -2.08 12.82
C VAL A 41 0.23 -3.54 13.25
N LEU A 42 -0.86 -3.94 13.93
CA LEU A 42 -1.08 -5.33 14.30
C LEU A 42 -1.55 -6.14 13.08
N ASN A 43 -1.15 -7.41 13.03
CA ASN A 43 -1.54 -8.35 11.97
C ASN A 43 -1.24 -7.82 10.55
N SER A 44 -0.07 -7.18 10.39
CA SER A 44 0.40 -6.53 9.14
C SER A 44 0.42 -7.43 7.90
N LYS A 45 0.35 -8.76 8.08
CA LYS A 45 0.19 -9.73 6.98
C LYS A 45 -1.06 -9.49 6.12
N MET A 46 -2.11 -8.89 6.69
CA MET A 46 -3.38 -8.63 6.02
C MET A 46 -3.36 -7.38 5.10
N PHE A 47 -2.28 -6.61 5.12
CA PHE A 47 -2.15 -5.37 4.37
C PHE A 47 -1.15 -5.55 3.23
N GLY A 48 -1.38 -4.95 2.06
CA GLY A 48 -0.37 -4.83 0.99
C GLY A 48 0.79 -3.90 1.39
N ILE A 49 1.91 -3.90 0.64
CA ILE A 49 3.03 -2.97 0.92
C ILE A 49 2.54 -1.53 0.77
N ALA A 50 1.82 -1.21 -0.30
CA ALA A 50 1.30 0.13 -0.55
C ALA A 50 0.38 0.62 0.60
N GLN A 51 -0.46 -0.26 1.16
CA GLN A 51 -1.32 0.09 2.28
C GLN A 51 -0.51 0.37 3.56
N LEU A 52 0.51 -0.42 3.84
CA LEU A 52 1.40 -0.22 4.98
C LEU A 52 2.23 1.06 4.83
N ASP A 53 2.66 1.37 3.60
CA ASP A 53 3.35 2.62 3.29
C ASP A 53 2.45 3.84 3.49
N GLN A 54 1.20 3.78 3.01
CA GLN A 54 0.20 4.81 3.25
C GLN A 54 -0.08 5.03 4.73
N LEU A 55 -0.14 3.95 5.54
CA LEU A 55 -0.30 4.04 6.99
C LEU A 55 0.94 4.68 7.65
N ARG A 56 2.14 4.22 7.29
CA ARG A 56 3.42 4.79 7.75
C ARG A 56 3.48 6.29 7.49
N GLY A 57 3.01 6.74 6.33
CA GLY A 57 2.97 8.15 5.93
C GLY A 57 1.95 9.01 6.68
N ARG A 58 1.19 8.50 7.67
CA ARG A 58 0.26 9.30 8.50
C ARG A 58 0.88 9.82 9.79
N ILE A 59 2.14 9.48 10.05
CA ILE A 59 2.89 9.88 11.25
C ILE A 59 4.22 10.50 10.86
N GLY A 60 4.81 11.30 11.75
CA GLY A 60 6.16 11.84 11.54
C GLY A 60 6.25 13.03 10.58
N HIS A 61 5.16 13.78 10.38
CA HIS A 61 5.19 15.08 9.71
C HIS A 61 5.60 16.23 10.64
N GLY A 62 5.63 15.99 11.95
CA GLY A 62 6.14 16.92 12.96
C GLY A 62 7.67 16.93 13.07
N THR A 63 8.19 17.66 14.04
CA THR A 63 9.64 17.79 14.29
C THR A 63 10.23 16.61 15.07
N ARG A 64 9.40 15.70 15.57
CA ARG A 64 9.82 14.57 16.39
C ARG A 64 10.14 13.36 15.50
N PRO A 65 11.21 12.61 15.80
CA PRO A 65 11.48 11.35 15.11
C PRO A 65 10.31 10.39 15.34
N SER A 66 9.82 9.80 14.25
CA SER A 66 8.70 8.86 14.28
C SER A 66 9.17 7.41 14.09
N LYS A 67 8.40 6.45 14.61
CA LYS A 67 8.63 5.02 14.38
C LYS A 67 7.33 4.31 14.01
N CYS A 68 7.39 3.48 12.97
CA CYS A 68 6.31 2.57 12.60
C CYS A 68 6.75 1.13 12.90
N ILE A 69 5.96 0.40 13.67
CA ILE A 69 6.20 -1.00 14.02
C ILE A 69 5.12 -1.86 13.38
N SER A 70 5.54 -2.80 12.53
CA SER A 70 4.64 -3.79 11.92
C SER A 70 4.78 -5.13 12.63
N VAL A 71 3.68 -5.64 13.19
CA VAL A 71 3.65 -6.93 13.88
C VAL A 71 3.04 -7.98 12.95
N ALA A 72 3.77 -9.08 12.71
CA ALA A 72 3.29 -10.22 11.94
C ALA A 72 3.56 -11.53 12.69
N SER A 73 2.59 -12.45 12.61
CA SER A 73 2.64 -13.75 13.29
C SER A 73 3.24 -14.88 12.44
N ALA A 74 3.55 -14.64 11.15
CA ALA A 74 3.99 -15.69 10.23
C ALA A 74 5.31 -15.31 9.54
N ALA A 75 6.24 -16.25 9.49
CA ALA A 75 7.56 -16.06 8.89
C ALA A 75 7.49 -15.73 7.38
N SER A 76 6.51 -16.29 6.67
CA SER A 76 6.28 -16.00 5.24
C SER A 76 5.98 -14.53 4.96
N SER A 77 5.45 -13.79 5.93
CA SER A 77 5.15 -12.37 5.79
C SER A 77 6.37 -11.47 6.01
N LEU A 78 7.46 -11.99 6.60
CA LEU A 78 8.63 -11.19 6.97
C LEU A 78 9.39 -10.66 5.77
N ASN A 79 9.56 -11.46 4.71
CA ASN A 79 10.28 -11.01 3.50
C ASN A 79 9.60 -9.79 2.87
N ARG A 80 8.27 -9.78 2.85
CA ARG A 80 7.48 -8.65 2.36
C ARG A 80 7.63 -7.42 3.25
N LEU A 81 7.57 -7.59 4.57
CA LEU A 81 7.72 -6.47 5.51
C LEU A 81 9.12 -5.86 5.47
N LYS A 82 10.17 -6.66 5.20
CA LYS A 82 11.54 -6.16 5.02
C LYS A 82 11.67 -5.16 3.86
N VAL A 83 10.84 -5.28 2.83
CA VAL A 83 10.82 -4.30 1.73
C VAL A 83 10.51 -2.89 2.24
N LEU A 84 9.59 -2.77 3.21
CA LEU A 84 9.24 -1.48 3.84
C LEU A 84 10.38 -0.91 4.70
N GLU A 85 11.29 -1.75 5.19
CA GLU A 85 12.48 -1.32 5.93
C GLU A 85 13.60 -0.86 4.99
N GLN A 86 13.64 -1.40 3.76
CA GLN A 86 14.68 -1.12 2.78
C GLN A 86 14.49 0.22 2.06
N SER A 87 13.25 0.69 1.89
CA SER A 87 12.97 1.91 1.14
C SER A 87 11.73 2.66 1.60
N SER A 88 11.76 3.98 1.35
CA SER A 88 10.62 4.87 1.46
C SER A 88 10.18 5.47 0.12
N ASP A 89 10.80 5.04 -0.97
CA ASP A 89 10.38 5.44 -2.31
C ASP A 89 9.13 4.67 -2.73
N GLY A 90 8.01 5.39 -2.87
CA GLY A 90 6.72 4.81 -3.25
C GLY A 90 6.76 4.09 -4.60
N PHE A 91 7.63 4.51 -5.54
CA PHE A 91 7.77 3.83 -6.83
C PHE A 91 8.45 2.46 -6.68
N TYR A 92 9.53 2.42 -5.89
CA TYR A 92 10.19 1.16 -5.53
C TYR A 92 9.22 0.21 -4.81
N LEU A 93 8.47 0.72 -3.82
CA LEU A 93 7.51 -0.09 -3.06
C LEU A 93 6.37 -0.62 -3.94
N ALA A 94 5.87 0.19 -4.89
CA ALA A 94 4.87 -0.24 -5.86
C ALA A 94 5.40 -1.35 -6.78
N ASN A 95 6.64 -1.24 -7.26
CA ASN A 95 7.27 -2.29 -8.06
C ASN A 95 7.47 -3.59 -7.26
N MET A 96 7.84 -3.50 -5.99
CA MET A 96 7.96 -4.67 -5.13
C MET A 96 6.60 -5.32 -4.83
N ASP A 97 5.54 -4.53 -4.62
CA ASP A 97 4.18 -5.07 -4.50
C ASP A 97 3.76 -5.80 -5.79
N LEU A 98 4.05 -5.22 -6.97
CA LEU A 98 3.80 -5.84 -8.27
C LEU A 98 4.52 -7.19 -8.43
N LEU A 99 5.80 -7.28 -8.04
CA LEU A 99 6.58 -8.52 -8.11
C LEU A 99 6.12 -9.58 -7.11
N LEU A 100 5.64 -9.17 -5.93
CA LEU A 100 5.23 -10.10 -4.87
C LEU A 100 3.81 -10.64 -5.08
N TRP A 101 2.92 -9.85 -5.67
CA TRP A 101 1.51 -10.20 -5.86
C TRP A 101 1.13 -10.51 -7.31
N GLY A 102 2.01 -10.20 -8.27
CA GLY A 102 1.69 -10.22 -9.69
C GLY A 102 0.92 -8.97 -10.14
N PRO A 103 0.49 -8.89 -11.41
CA PRO A 103 -0.17 -7.71 -11.97
C PRO A 103 -1.60 -7.53 -11.46
N GLY A 104 -2.13 -8.46 -10.66
CA GLY A 104 -3.52 -8.44 -10.24
C GLY A 104 -4.49 -8.22 -11.41
N ASP A 105 -5.57 -7.49 -11.14
CA ASP A 105 -6.60 -7.07 -12.12
C ASP A 105 -6.32 -5.63 -12.59
N LEU A 106 -5.08 -5.35 -13.05
CA LEU A 106 -4.68 -4.02 -13.56
C LEU A 106 -5.56 -3.51 -14.73
N LEU A 107 -6.28 -4.41 -15.40
CA LEU A 107 -7.20 -4.11 -16.49
C LEU A 107 -8.66 -3.89 -16.05
N GLY A 108 -8.95 -4.06 -14.76
CA GLY A 108 -10.27 -3.82 -14.19
C GLY A 108 -11.28 -4.92 -14.48
N LYS A 109 -12.17 -5.13 -13.49
CA LYS A 109 -13.33 -6.03 -13.49
C LYS A 109 -13.78 -6.47 -14.88
N LYS A 110 -13.50 -7.73 -15.19
CA LYS A 110 -14.26 -8.65 -16.07
C LYS A 110 -15.55 -8.02 -16.64
N GLN A 111 -15.42 -7.18 -17.66
CA GLN A 111 -16.56 -6.84 -18.51
C GLN A 111 -16.77 -8.06 -19.39
N SER A 112 -17.98 -8.62 -19.32
CA SER A 112 -18.43 -9.75 -20.11
C SER A 112 -18.14 -9.49 -21.58
N GLY A 113 -17.06 -10.11 -22.07
CA GLY A 113 -16.66 -10.14 -23.47
C GLY A 113 -15.80 -8.98 -23.95
N TYR A 114 -14.50 -8.91 -23.59
CA TYR A 114 -13.44 -8.57 -24.54
C TYR A 114 -12.01 -8.80 -23.98
N LEU A 115 -11.24 -9.62 -24.71
CA LEU A 115 -9.79 -9.87 -24.73
C LEU A 115 -9.05 -10.43 -23.49
N PRO A 116 -8.03 -11.29 -23.72
CA PRO A 116 -7.59 -12.31 -22.79
C PRO A 116 -6.62 -11.75 -21.74
N GLU A 117 -6.69 -12.28 -20.52
CA GLU A 117 -5.51 -12.39 -19.65
C GLU A 117 -4.34 -12.83 -20.54
N PHE A 118 -3.22 -12.10 -20.63
CA PHE A 118 -2.05 -12.57 -21.39
C PHE A 118 -1.66 -13.95 -20.83
N PRO A 119 -2.00 -15.09 -21.48
CA PRO A 119 -1.86 -16.38 -20.84
C PRO A 119 -0.39 -16.81 -20.75
N VAL A 120 0.47 -16.10 -21.50
CA VAL A 120 1.86 -16.46 -21.78
C VAL A 120 2.84 -15.36 -21.33
N ALA A 121 2.38 -14.15 -21.01
CA ALA A 121 3.24 -13.02 -20.70
C ALA A 121 2.92 -12.43 -19.33
N ARG A 122 3.94 -12.31 -18.48
CA ARG A 122 3.88 -11.70 -17.14
C ARG A 122 4.38 -10.27 -17.25
N LEU A 123 3.52 -9.29 -17.01
CA LEU A 123 3.85 -7.87 -17.16
C LEU A 123 5.09 -7.45 -16.34
N GLU A 124 5.28 -8.05 -15.16
CA GLU A 124 6.45 -7.82 -14.29
C GLU A 124 7.80 -8.15 -14.95
N VAL A 125 7.82 -9.16 -15.82
CA VAL A 125 9.05 -9.75 -16.37
C VAL A 125 9.18 -9.45 -17.85
N ASP A 126 8.06 -9.52 -18.56
CA ASP A 126 7.98 -9.50 -20.02
C ASP A 126 7.59 -8.12 -20.56
N GLY A 127 7.44 -7.10 -19.71
CA GLY A 127 6.99 -5.77 -20.09
C GLY A 127 7.82 -5.14 -21.22
N ASN A 128 9.15 -5.30 -21.18
CA ASN A 128 10.03 -4.80 -22.24
C ASN A 128 9.81 -5.55 -23.56
N ILE A 129 9.63 -6.88 -23.52
CA ILE A 129 9.39 -7.70 -24.72
C ILE A 129 8.02 -7.36 -25.33
N LEU A 130 7.01 -7.11 -24.49
CA LEU A 130 5.69 -6.67 -24.94
C LEU A 130 5.74 -5.29 -25.61
N GLN A 131 6.54 -4.36 -25.06
CA GLN A 131 6.76 -3.04 -25.66
C GLN A 131 7.43 -3.17 -27.04
N ASP A 132 8.49 -3.97 -27.14
CA ASP A 132 9.21 -4.21 -28.40
C ASP A 132 8.32 -4.88 -29.45
N ALA A 133 7.54 -5.88 -29.04
CA ALA A 133 6.58 -6.55 -29.91
C ALA A 133 5.49 -5.60 -30.42
N HIS A 134 5.00 -4.70 -29.56
CA HIS A 134 4.01 -3.69 -29.94
C HIS A 134 4.56 -2.72 -30.98
N VAL A 135 5.78 -2.20 -30.76
CA VAL A 135 6.47 -1.31 -31.72
C VAL A 135 6.68 -2.03 -33.06
N ALA A 136 7.14 -3.28 -33.03
CA ALA A 136 7.34 -4.07 -34.25
C ALA A 136 6.03 -4.34 -35.01
N ALA A 137 4.93 -4.60 -34.29
CA ALA A 137 3.62 -4.82 -34.89
C ALA A 137 3.08 -3.56 -35.59
N LEU A 138 3.27 -2.37 -34.99
CA LEU A 138 2.87 -1.10 -35.60
C LEU A 138 3.55 -0.87 -36.96
N VAL A 139 4.80 -1.30 -37.12
CA VAL A 139 5.55 -1.20 -38.38
C VAL A 139 5.01 -2.14 -39.47
N ILE A 140 4.33 -3.23 -39.10
CA ILE A 140 3.81 -4.24 -40.04
C ILE A 140 2.35 -3.93 -40.46
N VAL A 141 1.61 -3.20 -39.63
CA VAL A 141 0.18 -2.90 -39.84
C VAL A 141 -0.03 -1.60 -40.65
N GLU A 142 1.01 -0.78 -40.84
CA GLU A 142 1.07 0.27 -41.88
C GLU A 142 1.53 -0.29 -43.24
#